data_AF-A0A964JAH8-F1
#
_entry.id   AF-A0A964JAH8-F1
#
_cell.length_a   1.000
_cell.length_b   1.000
_cell.length_c   1.000
_cell.angle_alpha   90.00
_cell.angle_beta   90.00
_cell.angle_gamma   90.00
#
_symmetry.space_group_name_H-M   'P 1'
#
loop_
_entity.id
_entity.type
_entity.pdbx_description
1 polymer ?
#
loop_
_entity_poly.entity_id
_entity_poly.type
_entity_poly.pdbx_seq_one_letter_code
_entity_poly.pdbx_strand_id
1 'polypeptide(L)'
;MIKYFLYISLSLLAFTLSFAKDVDVQENIKLSFACDLEKKILKNSEYNYETFLAKDLNNKNLDKFEIDAKLPDILLINGLSLFISNTEKLEIKILNKDIVFFKATDKVKNYSESGIIDRKTGELIHEITQYLKNDDFEKDISFYLCRKNENQI
;
A
#
# COMPACT_ATOMS: atom_id res chain seq x y z
N MET A 1 -23.04 35.73 36.47
CA MET A 1 -23.02 34.62 35.48
C MET A 1 -22.00 34.84 34.36
N ILE A 2 -21.77 36.08 33.87
CA ILE A 2 -20.77 36.39 32.82
C ILE A 2 -19.33 35.94 33.16
N LYS A 3 -18.89 36.03 34.43
CA LYS A 3 -17.52 35.66 34.85
C LYS A 3 -17.23 34.16 34.72
N TYR A 4 -18.21 33.30 34.99
CA TYR A 4 -18.08 31.86 34.81
C TYR A 4 -18.12 31.47 33.32
N PHE A 5 -18.91 32.20 32.52
CA PHE A 5 -19.01 32.00 31.08
C PHE A 5 -17.67 32.27 30.38
N LEU A 6 -16.96 33.33 30.78
CA LEU A 6 -15.60 33.61 30.30
C LEU A 6 -14.57 32.55 30.71
N TYR A 7 -14.72 31.97 31.91
CA TYR A 7 -13.82 30.92 32.40
C TYR A 7 -14.01 29.59 31.65
N ILE A 8 -15.26 29.23 31.36
CA ILE A 8 -15.62 28.07 30.53
C ILE A 8 -15.16 28.29 29.08
N SER A 9 -15.34 29.51 28.55
CA SER A 9 -14.87 29.91 27.22
C SER A 9 -13.34 29.83 27.09
N LEU A 10 -12.60 30.15 28.16
CA LEU A 10 -11.13 30.10 28.15
C LEU A 10 -10.59 28.67 28.31
N SER A 11 -11.30 27.76 29.00
CA SER A 11 -10.91 26.36 29.06
C SER A 11 -11.13 25.61 27.74
N LEU A 12 -12.06 26.09 26.90
CA LEU A 12 -12.32 25.56 25.55
C LEU A 12 -11.24 25.95 24.54
N LEU A 13 -10.33 26.89 24.85
CA LEU A 13 -9.20 27.25 23.99
C LEU A 13 -8.01 26.28 24.08
N ALA A 14 -8.07 25.29 24.97
CA ALA A 14 -7.07 24.22 25.08
C ALA A 14 -7.27 23.10 24.03
N PHE A 15 -7.59 23.47 22.79
CA PHE A 15 -7.52 22.52 21.68
C PHE A 15 -6.05 22.18 21.45
N THR A 16 -5.65 20.98 21.88
CA THR A 16 -4.39 20.40 21.47
C THR A 16 -4.46 20.17 19.97
N LEU A 17 -3.78 21.03 19.19
CA LEU A 17 -3.52 20.76 17.79
C LEU A 17 -2.64 19.51 17.74
N SER A 18 -3.27 18.34 17.58
CA SER A 18 -2.56 17.10 17.31
C SER A 18 -2.07 17.15 15.88
N PHE A 19 -0.81 17.55 15.70
CA PHE A 19 -0.13 17.41 14.42
C PHE A 19 0.37 15.96 14.32
N ALA A 20 -0.40 15.12 13.64
CA ALA A 20 0.10 13.83 13.17
C ALA A 20 1.21 14.12 12.15
N LYS A 21 2.47 13.83 12.52
CA LYS A 21 3.56 13.77 11.56
C LYS A 21 3.67 12.34 11.06
N ASP A 22 3.87 12.19 9.77
CA ASP A 22 4.24 10.90 9.21
C ASP A 22 5.51 10.41 9.89
N VAL A 23 5.44 9.22 10.50
CA VAL A 23 6.61 8.58 11.09
C VAL A 23 7.32 7.88 9.94
N ASP A 24 8.39 8.49 9.43
CA ASP A 24 9.31 7.83 8.50
C ASP A 24 10.30 7.02 9.33
N VAL A 25 9.96 5.76 9.62
CA VAL A 25 10.87 4.84 10.30
C VAL A 25 11.84 4.29 9.26
N GLN A 26 13.00 4.94 9.13
CA GLN A 26 14.05 4.52 8.20
C GLN A 26 14.78 3.28 8.74
N GLU A 27 14.27 2.10 8.37
CA GLU A 27 14.92 0.82 8.62
C GLU A 27 15.29 0.16 7.30
N ASN A 28 16.43 -0.53 7.25
CA ASN A 28 16.72 -1.42 6.14
C ASN A 28 15.74 -2.59 6.17
N ILE A 29 15.10 -2.87 5.05
CA ILE A 29 14.12 -3.94 4.88
C ILE A 29 14.66 -4.92 3.86
N LYS A 30 14.72 -6.20 4.21
CA LYS A 30 14.93 -7.28 3.24
C LYS A 30 13.89 -8.35 3.52
N LEU A 31 12.94 -8.50 2.61
CA LEU A 31 11.82 -9.42 2.73
C LEU A 31 11.72 -10.29 1.48
N SER A 32 11.34 -11.55 1.70
CA SER A 32 11.04 -12.50 0.64
C SER A 32 9.85 -13.33 1.07
N PHE A 33 8.83 -13.39 0.23
CA PHE A 33 7.59 -14.08 0.48
C PHE A 33 7.20 -14.96 -0.72
N ALA A 34 6.43 -16.01 -0.45
CA ALA A 34 5.58 -16.67 -1.43
C ALA A 34 4.13 -16.30 -1.11
N CYS A 35 3.35 -15.85 -2.08
CA CYS A 35 2.01 -15.33 -1.85
C CYS A 35 0.94 -16.05 -2.67
N ASP A 36 -0.07 -16.55 -1.98
CA ASP A 36 -1.24 -17.18 -2.58
C ASP A 36 -2.29 -16.09 -2.85
N LEU A 37 -2.82 -16.01 -4.08
CA LEU A 37 -3.93 -15.11 -4.40
C LEU A 37 -5.19 -15.64 -3.70
N GLU A 38 -5.91 -14.77 -2.98
CA GLU A 38 -7.17 -15.13 -2.34
C GLU A 38 -8.37 -14.67 -3.17
N LYS A 39 -8.33 -13.41 -3.60
CA LYS A 39 -9.41 -12.77 -4.35
C LYS A 39 -8.92 -11.53 -5.08
N LYS A 40 -9.76 -11.05 -5.98
CA LYS A 40 -9.55 -9.87 -6.80
C LYS A 40 -10.82 -9.04 -6.89
N ILE A 41 -10.70 -7.72 -6.86
CA ILE A 41 -11.80 -6.78 -7.11
C ILE A 41 -11.49 -6.03 -8.40
N LEU A 42 -12.44 -6.04 -9.34
CA LEU A 42 -12.29 -5.39 -10.64
C LEU A 42 -13.29 -4.25 -10.80
N LYS A 43 -12.79 -3.09 -11.22
CA LYS A 43 -13.57 -1.96 -11.71
C LYS A 43 -13.09 -1.60 -13.11
N ASN A 44 -13.95 -1.74 -14.11
CA ASN A 44 -13.73 -1.34 -15.50
C ASN A 44 -15.09 -1.14 -16.21
N SER A 45 -15.12 -1.12 -17.54
CA SER A 45 -16.36 -0.96 -18.32
C SER A 45 -17.35 -2.13 -18.17
N GLU A 46 -16.86 -3.32 -17.82
CA GLU A 46 -17.67 -4.54 -17.68
C GLU A 46 -18.10 -4.78 -16.23
N TYR A 47 -17.22 -4.47 -15.28
CA TYR A 47 -17.36 -4.78 -13.87
C TYR A 47 -17.32 -3.52 -13.02
N ASN A 48 -18.24 -3.37 -12.07
CA ASN A 48 -18.24 -2.26 -11.12
C ASN A 48 -17.93 -2.76 -9.71
N TYR A 49 -16.65 -2.81 -9.35
CA TYR A 49 -16.15 -3.36 -8.08
C TYR A 49 -16.61 -4.80 -7.82
N GLU A 50 -16.65 -5.61 -8.86
CA GLU A 50 -17.03 -7.01 -8.75
C GLU A 50 -15.88 -7.81 -8.13
N THR A 51 -16.23 -8.75 -7.23
CA THR A 51 -15.25 -9.57 -6.50
C THR A 51 -15.20 -10.97 -7.06
N PHE A 52 -13.99 -11.43 -7.37
CA PHE A 52 -13.70 -12.77 -7.87
C PHE A 52 -12.80 -13.50 -6.89
N LEU A 53 -13.13 -14.74 -6.55
CA LEU A 53 -12.24 -15.57 -5.74
C LEU A 53 -11.14 -16.15 -6.63
N ALA A 54 -9.98 -16.45 -6.06
CA ALA A 54 -8.83 -16.96 -6.82
C ALA A 54 -9.13 -18.22 -7.64
N LYS A 55 -9.98 -19.12 -7.10
CA LYS A 55 -10.43 -20.33 -7.79
C LYS A 55 -11.22 -20.06 -9.09
N ASP A 56 -11.81 -18.88 -9.20
CA ASP A 56 -12.64 -18.47 -10.33
C ASP A 56 -11.83 -17.64 -11.36
N LEU A 57 -10.53 -17.42 -11.09
CA LEU A 57 -9.62 -16.63 -11.91
C LEU A 57 -8.52 -17.51 -12.52
N ASN A 58 -8.08 -17.17 -13.73
CA ASN A 58 -6.88 -17.78 -14.34
C ASN A 58 -5.56 -17.10 -13.90
N ASN A 59 -5.63 -16.25 -12.87
CA ASN A 59 -4.50 -15.47 -12.39
C ASN A 59 -3.56 -16.32 -11.54
N LYS A 60 -2.27 -16.01 -11.59
CA LYS A 60 -1.21 -16.78 -10.91
C LYS A 60 -0.92 -16.22 -9.52
N ASN A 61 -0.55 -17.13 -8.62
CA ASN A 61 0.09 -16.83 -7.34
C ASN A 61 1.43 -16.12 -7.57
N LEU A 62 1.95 -15.46 -6.53
CA LEU A 62 3.28 -14.87 -6.56
C LEU A 62 4.26 -15.85 -5.91
N ASP A 63 4.91 -16.66 -6.73
CA ASP A 63 5.89 -17.65 -6.24
C ASP A 63 7.04 -16.98 -5.46
N LYS A 64 7.37 -15.74 -5.81
CA LYS A 64 8.41 -14.95 -5.17
C LYS A 64 8.06 -13.46 -5.20
N PHE A 65 7.75 -12.90 -4.03
CA PHE A 65 7.58 -11.47 -3.80
C PHE A 65 8.69 -10.96 -2.88
N GLU A 66 9.46 -9.97 -3.33
CA GLU A 66 10.62 -9.46 -2.58
C GLU A 66 10.57 -7.95 -2.45
N ILE A 67 10.95 -7.47 -1.26
CA ILE A 67 11.14 -6.05 -0.97
C ILE A 67 12.53 -5.91 -0.35
N ASP A 68 13.44 -5.24 -1.05
CA ASP A 68 14.74 -4.82 -0.52
C ASP A 68 14.78 -3.29 -0.50
N ALA A 69 14.77 -2.70 0.70
CA ALA A 69 14.92 -1.28 0.94
C ALA A 69 16.18 -1.07 1.80
N LYS A 70 17.15 -0.30 1.30
CA LYS A 70 18.29 0.16 2.10
C LYS A 70 18.19 1.66 2.20
N LEU A 71 18.12 2.19 3.44
CA LEU A 71 18.15 3.62 3.83
C LEU A 71 17.93 4.58 2.66
N PRO A 72 16.78 5.28 2.62
CA PRO A 72 15.70 5.29 1.61
C PRO A 72 16.07 5.55 0.13
N ASP A 73 17.36 5.52 -0.23
CA ASP A 73 17.86 5.84 -1.57
C ASP A 73 17.62 4.70 -2.58
N ILE A 74 17.49 3.45 -2.12
CA ILE A 74 17.30 2.29 -2.99
C ILE A 74 16.18 1.41 -2.44
N LEU A 75 15.10 1.29 -3.23
CA LEU A 75 14.07 0.28 -3.06
C LEU A 75 13.95 -0.56 -4.32
N LEU A 76 13.91 -1.87 -4.11
CA LEU A 76 13.70 -2.85 -5.14
C LEU A 76 12.52 -3.74 -4.73
N ILE A 77 11.44 -3.69 -5.52
CA ILE A 77 10.27 -4.55 -5.38
C ILE A 77 10.29 -5.52 -6.55
N ASN A 78 10.28 -6.83 -6.27
CA ASN A 78 10.17 -7.87 -7.28
C ASN A 78 8.94 -8.74 -7.04
N GLY A 79 8.39 -9.29 -8.12
CA GLY A 79 7.29 -10.27 -8.07
C GLY A 79 5.90 -9.69 -8.35
N LEU A 80 5.76 -8.35 -8.38
CA LEU A 80 4.56 -7.68 -8.87
C LEU A 80 4.72 -7.29 -10.35
N SER A 81 4.20 -6.14 -10.77
CA SER A 81 4.33 -5.70 -12.16
C SER A 81 5.75 -5.18 -12.46
N LEU A 82 6.12 -5.19 -13.74
CA LEU A 82 7.36 -4.57 -14.22
C LEU A 82 7.41 -3.05 -13.94
N PHE A 83 6.26 -2.38 -13.86
CA PHE A 83 6.20 -0.94 -13.62
C PHE A 83 6.74 -0.58 -12.24
N ILE A 84 6.28 -1.27 -11.20
CA ILE A 84 6.75 -1.04 -9.83
C ILE A 84 8.15 -1.62 -9.58
N SER A 85 8.55 -2.61 -10.37
CA SER A 85 9.89 -3.21 -10.29
C SER A 85 10.98 -2.37 -10.96
N ASN A 86 10.61 -1.46 -11.87
CA ASN A 86 11.55 -0.77 -12.75
C ASN A 86 11.35 0.75 -12.72
N THR A 87 11.64 1.43 -11.60
CA THR A 87 11.51 2.90 -11.56
C THR A 87 12.47 3.61 -10.62
N GLU A 88 13.09 4.68 -11.15
CA GLU A 88 13.59 5.80 -10.38
C GLU A 88 12.40 6.52 -9.71
N LYS A 89 12.48 6.72 -8.37
CA LYS A 89 11.52 7.41 -7.48
C LYS A 89 10.20 6.66 -7.21
N LEU A 90 10.28 5.55 -6.49
CA LEU A 90 9.15 4.99 -5.74
C LEU A 90 8.90 5.83 -4.47
N GLU A 91 7.63 6.09 -4.15
CA GLU A 91 7.26 6.66 -2.85
C GLU A 91 7.01 5.51 -1.87
N ILE A 92 7.74 5.49 -0.77
CA ILE A 92 7.73 4.39 0.19
C ILE A 92 7.46 5.00 1.54
N LYS A 93 6.52 4.40 2.25
CA LYS A 93 6.18 4.80 3.60
C LYS A 93 6.17 3.57 4.49
N ILE A 94 7.06 3.56 5.46
CA ILE A 94 7.08 2.53 6.51
C ILE A 94 6.21 3.08 7.64
N LEU A 95 4.96 2.61 7.72
CA LEU A 95 4.00 3.12 8.70
C LEU A 95 4.37 2.71 10.13
N ASN A 96 4.95 1.52 10.30
CA ASN A 96 5.52 1.02 11.54
C ASN A 96 6.44 -0.19 11.24
N LYS A 97 6.94 -0.85 12.30
CA LYS A 97 7.80 -2.04 12.21
C LYS A 97 7.13 -3.30 11.62
N ASP A 98 5.83 -3.25 11.33
CA ASP A 98 5.10 -4.39 10.77
C ASP A 98 4.54 -4.07 9.37
N ILE A 99 4.19 -2.83 9.07
CA ILE A 99 3.48 -2.46 7.85
C ILE A 99 4.38 -1.67 6.89
N VAL A 100 4.45 -2.13 5.64
CA VAL A 100 5.16 -1.46 4.55
C VAL A 100 4.14 -1.04 3.49
N PHE A 101 4.12 0.25 3.17
CA PHE A 101 3.35 0.81 2.06
C PHE A 101 4.30 1.32 0.99
N PHE A 102 3.97 1.03 -0.27
CA PHE A 102 4.70 1.52 -1.42
C PHE A 102 3.72 1.97 -2.51
N LYS A 103 4.10 3.02 -3.23
CA LYS A 103 3.33 3.57 -4.34
C LYS A 103 4.24 4.09 -5.43
N ALA A 104 3.85 3.80 -6.66
CA ALA A 104 4.44 4.30 -7.87
C ALA A 104 3.36 4.99 -8.70
N THR A 105 3.72 6.07 -9.38
CA THR A 105 2.83 6.77 -10.31
C THR A 105 3.64 7.20 -11.51
N ASP A 106 3.08 7.01 -12.71
CA ASP A 106 3.77 7.37 -13.94
C ASP A 106 3.92 8.90 -14.04
N LYS A 107 4.86 9.36 -14.87
CA LYS A 107 5.17 10.80 -14.99
C LYS A 107 3.95 11.64 -15.38
N VAL A 108 3.05 11.07 -16.17
CA VAL A 108 1.84 11.73 -16.62
C VAL A 108 0.67 11.59 -15.64
N LYS A 109 0.81 10.84 -14.54
CA LYS A 109 -0.23 10.59 -13.52
C LYS A 109 -1.50 9.97 -14.10
N ASN A 110 -1.37 9.07 -15.05
CA ASN A 110 -2.46 8.30 -15.64
C ASN A 110 -2.44 6.83 -15.21
N TYR A 111 -1.32 6.33 -14.70
CA TYR A 111 -1.15 4.98 -14.17
C TYR A 111 -0.54 5.05 -12.77
N SER A 112 -1.08 4.27 -11.85
CA SER A 112 -0.45 4.07 -10.54
C SER A 112 -0.55 2.63 -10.09
N GLU A 113 0.48 2.20 -9.38
CA GLU A 113 0.51 0.91 -8.72
C GLU A 113 0.91 1.12 -7.27
N SER A 114 0.26 0.42 -6.36
CA SER A 114 0.55 0.52 -4.93
C SER A 114 0.34 -0.80 -4.23
N GLY A 115 0.96 -0.97 -3.08
CA GLY A 115 0.70 -2.10 -2.24
C GLY A 115 0.96 -1.79 -0.77
N ILE A 116 0.28 -2.55 0.06
CA ILE A 116 0.47 -2.56 1.50
C ILE A 116 0.64 -4.00 1.95
N ILE A 117 1.72 -4.26 2.68
CA ILE A 117 1.98 -5.56 3.27
C ILE A 117 2.13 -5.45 4.79
N ASP A 118 1.38 -6.28 5.50
CA ASP A 118 1.60 -6.55 6.91
C ASP A 118 2.59 -7.73 7.03
N ARG A 119 3.78 -7.45 7.56
CA ARG A 119 4.88 -8.41 7.73
C ARG A 119 4.60 -9.48 8.79
N LYS A 120 3.63 -9.23 9.67
CA LYS A 120 3.24 -10.11 10.77
C LYS A 120 2.14 -11.06 10.33
N THR A 121 1.11 -10.57 9.66
CA THR A 121 0.01 -11.42 9.17
C THR A 121 0.32 -12.04 7.81
N GLY A 122 1.17 -11.40 7.01
CA GLY A 122 1.42 -11.79 5.62
C GLY A 122 0.36 -11.29 4.65
N GLU A 123 -0.60 -10.47 5.09
CA GLU A 123 -1.60 -9.92 4.20
C GLU A 123 -0.97 -8.87 3.28
N LEU A 124 -1.11 -9.08 1.97
CA LEU A 124 -0.70 -8.14 0.94
C LEU A 124 -1.93 -7.72 0.14
N ILE A 125 -2.18 -6.41 0.10
CA ILE A 125 -3.14 -5.81 -0.82
C ILE A 125 -2.35 -5.08 -1.88
N HIS A 126 -2.59 -5.42 -3.14
CA HIS A 126 -1.96 -4.83 -4.30
C HIS A 126 -3.03 -4.16 -5.16
N GLU A 127 -2.79 -2.91 -5.54
CA GLU A 127 -3.72 -2.13 -6.34
C GLU A 127 -3.01 -1.59 -7.58
N ILE A 128 -3.63 -1.80 -8.75
CA ILE A 128 -3.30 -1.13 -10.00
C ILE A 128 -4.48 -0.24 -10.39
N THR A 129 -4.21 1.03 -10.65
CA THR A 129 -5.21 1.98 -11.17
C THR A 129 -4.72 2.55 -12.50
N GLN A 130 -5.60 2.54 -13.51
CA GLN A 130 -5.34 3.04 -14.86
C GLN A 130 -6.34 4.13 -15.22
N TYR A 131 -5.97 4.98 -16.18
CA TYR A 131 -6.78 6.09 -16.65
C TYR A 131 -7.20 7.06 -15.54
N LEU A 132 -6.31 7.33 -14.57
CA LEU A 132 -6.56 8.20 -13.40
C LEU A 132 -7.10 9.60 -13.74
N LYS A 133 -6.87 10.08 -14.97
CA LYS A 133 -7.36 11.39 -15.43
C LYS A 133 -8.78 11.35 -16.00
N ASN A 134 -9.35 10.18 -16.21
CA ASN A 134 -10.69 9.97 -16.75
C ASN A 134 -11.66 9.59 -15.61
N ASP A 135 -12.94 9.94 -15.78
CA ASP A 135 -14.01 9.52 -14.89
C ASP A 135 -14.18 7.98 -14.93
N ASP A 136 -13.88 7.37 -16.08
CA ASP A 136 -13.88 5.91 -16.30
C ASP A 136 -12.55 5.24 -15.92
N PHE A 137 -11.93 5.65 -14.81
CA PHE A 137 -10.71 4.99 -14.34
C PHE A 137 -10.97 3.51 -14.04
N GLU A 138 -9.99 2.68 -14.39
CA GLU A 138 -10.01 1.25 -14.10
C GLU A 138 -9.20 0.95 -12.85
N LYS A 139 -9.66 -0.03 -12.07
CA LYS A 139 -8.98 -0.46 -10.85
C LYS A 139 -9.00 -1.98 -10.73
N ASP A 140 -7.85 -2.50 -10.36
CA ASP A 140 -7.61 -3.89 -10.03
C ASP A 140 -7.04 -3.96 -8.62
N ILE A 141 -7.74 -4.62 -7.71
CA ILE A 141 -7.30 -4.82 -6.33
C ILE A 141 -7.15 -6.31 -6.07
N SER A 142 -5.92 -6.77 -5.88
CA SER A 142 -5.60 -8.16 -5.60
C SER A 142 -5.25 -8.33 -4.12
N PHE A 143 -5.81 -9.37 -3.51
CA PHE A 143 -5.59 -9.73 -2.10
C PHE A 143 -4.81 -11.02 -2.06
N TYR A 144 -3.69 -11.00 -1.36
CA TYR A 144 -2.78 -12.11 -1.23
C TYR A 144 -2.52 -12.45 0.23
N LEU A 145 -2.34 -13.74 0.48
CA LEU A 145 -1.79 -14.24 1.74
C LEU A 145 -0.36 -14.72 1.50
N CYS A 146 0.60 -13.98 2.04
CA CYS A 146 2.02 -14.19 1.90
C CYS A 146 2.59 -14.97 3.09
N ARG A 147 3.47 -15.94 2.81
CA ARG A 147 4.28 -16.63 3.81
C ARG A 147 5.73 -16.25 3.61
N LYS A 148 6.46 -15.98 4.70
CA LYS A 148 7.90 -15.69 4.61
C LYS A 148 8.62 -16.91 4.03
N ASN A 149 9.50 -16.67 3.05
CA ASN A 149 10.41 -17.69 2.60
C ASN A 149 11.50 -17.86 3.68
N GLU A 150 11.43 -18.93 4.46
CA GLU A 150 12.41 -19.26 5.50
C GLU A 150 13.79 -19.66 4.93
N ASN A 151 13.92 -19.79 3.60
CA ASN A 151 15.14 -20.22 2.91
C ASN A 151 16.20 -19.11 2.72
N GLN A 152 16.22 -18.06 3.54
CA GLN A 152 17.35 -17.12 3.61
C GLN A 152 17.96 -17.17 5.03
N ILE A 153 18.74 -18.23 5.28
CA ILE A 153 19.83 -18.24 6.28
C ILE A 153 21.10 -17.74 5.58
#